data_AF-A0AA43DCB6-F1
#
_entry.id   AF-A0AA43DCB6-F1
#
_cell.length_a   1.000
_cell.length_b   1.000
_cell.length_c   1.000
_cell.angle_alpha   90.00
_cell.angle_beta   90.00
_cell.angle_gamma   90.00
#
_symmetry.space_group_name_H-M   'P 1'
#
loop_
_entity.id
_entity.type
_entity.pdbx_description
1 polymer ?
#
loop_
_entity_poly.entity_id
_entity_poly.type
_entity_poly.pdbx_seq_one_letter_code
_entity_poly.pdbx_strand_id
1 'polypeptide(L)' 'ADWDHDGMYFPIYSGKHIEAWNSCTDCHTSASNYAVFSCIDCHKHSNQSEVTNQHQGVRDFVYASADCLSCHPRGTK' A
#
# COMPACT_ATOMS: atom_id res chain seq x y z
N ALA A 1 5.17 24.98 5.67
CA ALA A 1 4.07 24.00 5.65
C ALA A 1 4.75 22.66 5.56
N ASP A 2 4.79 21.92 6.66
CA ASP A 2 5.32 20.57 6.64
C ASP A 2 4.33 19.68 5.90
N TRP A 3 4.83 18.86 4.99
CA TRP A 3 4.03 17.92 4.23
C TRP A 3 3.69 16.73 5.12
N ASP A 4 2.42 16.62 5.51
CA ASP A 4 1.93 15.55 6.39
C ASP A 4 1.35 14.40 5.56
N HIS A 5 2.18 13.38 5.30
CA HIS A 5 1.75 12.21 4.54
C HIS A 5 0.69 11.39 5.29
N ASP A 6 0.80 11.22 6.61
CA ASP A 6 -0.10 10.38 7.41
C ASP A 6 -1.47 11.05 7.64
N GLY A 7 -1.51 12.39 7.68
CA GLY A 7 -2.74 13.16 7.82
C GLY A 7 -3.47 13.40 6.50
N MET A 8 -2.77 13.41 5.37
CA MET A 8 -3.35 13.70 4.05
C MET A 8 -3.52 12.45 3.16
N TYR A 9 -2.69 11.41 3.37
CA TYR A 9 -2.58 10.24 2.51
C TYR A 9 -2.45 8.94 3.32
N PHE A 10 -1.93 7.88 2.70
CA PHE A 10 -1.72 6.59 3.33
C PHE A 10 -0.67 6.70 4.45
N PRO A 11 -0.92 6.24 5.68
CA PRO A 11 0.06 6.36 6.77
C PRO A 11 1.33 5.54 6.52
N ILE A 12 2.50 6.20 6.50
CA ILE A 12 3.83 5.58 6.31
C ILE A 12 4.80 5.87 7.45
N TYR A 13 4.48 6.84 8.32
CA TYR A 13 5.29 7.19 9.49
C TYR A 13 4.77 6.55 10.78
N SER A 14 3.80 5.64 10.67
CA SER A 14 3.17 4.95 11.80
C SER A 14 2.85 3.48 11.47
N GLY A 15 2.53 2.69 12.51
CA GLY A 15 2.16 1.29 12.35
C GLY A 15 3.29 0.41 11.79
N LYS A 16 2.94 -0.56 10.93
CA LYS A 16 3.90 -1.51 10.35
C LYS A 16 4.74 -0.97 9.18
N HIS A 17 4.38 0.20 8.64
CA HIS A 17 5.10 0.80 7.52
C HIS A 17 6.22 1.75 7.98
N ILE A 18 6.25 2.10 9.28
CA ILE A 18 7.36 2.86 9.85
C ILE A 18 8.67 2.11 9.60
N GLU A 19 9.69 2.83 9.11
CA GLU A 19 11.03 2.29 8.79
C GLU A 19 11.06 1.17 7.72
N ALA A 20 9.93 0.84 7.08
CA ALA A 20 9.85 -0.21 6.06
C ALA A 20 10.28 0.26 4.65
N TRP A 21 10.62 1.53 4.51
CA TRP A 21 10.98 2.19 3.25
C TRP A 21 12.15 3.15 3.50
N ASN A 22 12.95 3.38 2.46
CA ASN A 22 14.11 4.27 2.48
C ASN A 22 13.93 5.46 1.53
N SER A 23 13.14 5.30 0.47
CA SER A 23 12.91 6.33 -0.54
C SER A 23 11.44 6.44 -0.91
N CYS A 24 11.01 7.62 -1.38
CA CYS A 24 9.65 7.81 -1.88
C CYS A 24 9.31 6.83 -3.01
N THR A 25 10.31 6.45 -3.80
CA THR A 25 10.17 5.53 -4.94
C THR A 25 9.98 4.07 -4.55
N ASP A 26 10.19 3.72 -3.27
CA ASP A 26 9.92 2.37 -2.77
C ASP A 26 8.41 2.07 -2.80
N CYS A 27 7.58 3.11 -2.66
CA CYS A 27 6.13 3.02 -2.79
C CYS A 27 5.63 3.66 -4.09
N HIS A 28 6.17 4.82 -4.46
CA HIS A 28 5.79 5.57 -5.66
C HIS A 28 6.70 5.18 -6.83
N THR A 29 6.33 4.14 -7.57
CA THR A 29 7.18 3.49 -8.58
C THR A 29 7.57 4.36 -9.77
N SER A 30 7.06 5.60 -9.85
CA SER A 30 7.51 6.61 -10.80
C SER A 30 7.93 7.90 -10.08
N ALA A 31 9.24 8.23 -10.17
CA ALA A 31 9.79 9.48 -9.62
C ALA A 31 9.24 10.74 -10.30
N SER A 32 8.71 10.63 -11.52
CA SER A 32 8.08 11.74 -12.25
C SER A 32 6.58 11.88 -11.97
N ASN A 33 5.96 10.90 -11.32
CA ASN A 33 4.54 10.92 -10.99
C ASN A 33 4.24 10.10 -9.73
N TYR A 34 4.17 10.79 -8.58
CA TYR A 34 3.82 10.19 -7.29
C TYR A 34 2.38 9.67 -7.21
N ALA A 35 1.51 9.91 -8.19
CA ALA A 35 0.21 9.22 -8.25
C ALA A 35 0.34 7.75 -8.68
N VAL A 36 1.49 7.35 -9.24
CA VAL A 36 1.79 5.94 -9.56
C VAL A 36 2.46 5.30 -8.35
N PHE A 37 1.79 4.33 -7.74
CA PHE A 37 2.28 3.66 -6.54
C PHE A 37 1.99 2.15 -6.56
N SER A 38 2.67 1.42 -5.68
CA SER A 38 2.54 -0.03 -5.56
C SER A 38 2.54 -0.46 -4.10
N CYS A 39 1.43 -1.05 -3.65
CA CYS A 39 1.39 -1.78 -2.38
C CYS A 39 1.98 -3.19 -2.55
N ILE A 40 1.80 -3.74 -3.75
CA ILE A 40 2.12 -5.12 -4.09
C ILE A 40 3.63 -5.33 -4.09
N ASP A 41 4.46 -4.32 -4.33
CA ASP A 41 5.91 -4.51 -4.35
C ASP A 41 6.51 -4.93 -3.00
N CYS A 42 5.85 -4.64 -1.87
CA CYS A 42 6.24 -5.15 -0.55
C CYS A 42 5.28 -6.24 -0.06
N HIS A 43 3.98 -6.11 -0.30
CA HIS A 43 2.96 -7.06 0.16
C HIS A 43 2.82 -8.32 -0.73
N LYS A 44 3.84 -8.62 -1.54
CA LYS A 44 3.96 -9.81 -2.41
C LYS A 44 4.82 -10.96 -1.86
N HIS A 45 5.49 -10.80 -0.73
CA HIS A 45 6.35 -11.85 -0.17
C HIS A 45 5.48 -13.02 0.38
N SER A 46 4.77 -13.86 -0.38
CA SER A 46 5.37 -14.86 -1.28
C SER A 46 4.36 -15.45 -2.27
N ASN A 47 3.10 -14.99 -2.31
CA ASN A 47 2.04 -15.69 -3.02
C ASN A 47 0.78 -14.82 -3.19
N GLN A 48 0.50 -14.33 -4.40
CA GLN A 48 -0.78 -13.67 -4.71
C GLN A 48 -1.97 -14.56 -4.30
N SER A 49 -1.83 -15.89 -4.40
CA SER A 49 -2.87 -16.82 -3.95
C SER A 49 -3.05 -16.78 -2.44
N GLU A 50 -2.01 -16.55 -1.63
CA GLU A 50 -2.15 -16.40 -0.18
C GLU A 50 -2.92 -15.12 0.16
N VAL A 51 -2.56 -14.00 -0.45
CA VAL A 51 -3.32 -12.75 -0.26
C VAL A 51 -4.76 -12.96 -0.73
N THR A 52 -4.97 -13.54 -1.90
CA THR A 52 -6.32 -13.86 -2.41
C THR A 52 -7.08 -14.79 -1.46
N ASN A 53 -6.40 -15.78 -0.85
CA ASN A 53 -6.99 -16.69 0.11
C ASN A 53 -7.43 -15.98 1.40
N GLN A 54 -6.64 -15.00 1.88
CA GLN A 54 -7.02 -14.15 3.02
C GLN A 54 -8.25 -13.28 2.72
N HIS A 55 -8.55 -13.04 1.45
CA HIS A 55 -9.71 -12.28 0.99
C HIS A 55 -10.86 -13.19 0.51
N GLN A 56 -10.85 -14.50 0.84
CA GLN A 56 -11.97 -15.40 0.58
C GLN A 56 -13.23 -14.90 1.31
N GLY A 57 -14.18 -14.35 0.56
CA GLY A 57 -15.40 -13.73 1.09
C GLY A 57 -15.50 -12.23 0.85
N VAL A 58 -14.43 -11.59 0.39
CA VAL A 58 -14.51 -10.23 -0.16
C VAL A 58 -15.02 -10.33 -1.60
N ARG A 59 -16.25 -9.88 -1.81
CA ARG A 59 -16.82 -9.84 -3.16
C ARG A 59 -16.05 -8.83 -4.01
N ASP A 60 -15.82 -9.19 -5.27
CA ASP A 60 -15.15 -8.34 -6.25
C ASP A 60 -13.72 -7.95 -5.84
N PHE A 61 -13.02 -8.82 -5.08
CA PHE A 61 -11.62 -8.62 -4.73
C PHE A 61 -10.74 -8.50 -5.98
N VAL A 62 -9.97 -7.42 -6.05
CA VAL A 62 -8.99 -7.17 -7.11
C VAL A 62 -7.61 -7.05 -6.48
N TYR A 63 -6.66 -7.85 -6.97
CA TYR A 63 -5.26 -7.77 -6.55
C TYR A 63 -4.54 -6.64 -7.30
N ALA A 64 -4.91 -5.39 -6.98
CA ALA A 64 -4.32 -4.18 -7.55
C ALA A 64 -4.14 -3.11 -6.48
N SER A 65 -3.04 -2.36 -6.52
CA SER A 65 -2.65 -1.40 -5.48
C SER A 65 -3.72 -0.34 -5.18
N ALA A 66 -4.47 0.11 -6.20
CA ALA A 66 -5.56 1.07 -6.03
C ALA A 66 -6.72 0.48 -5.20
N ASP A 67 -7.11 -0.76 -5.48
CA ASP A 67 -8.14 -1.50 -4.74
C ASP A 67 -7.68 -1.85 -3.32
N CYS A 68 -6.41 -2.23 -3.17
CA CYS A 68 -5.78 -2.42 -1.86
C CYS A 68 -5.90 -1.14 -1.01
N LEU A 69 -5.54 0.01 -1.56
CA LEU A 69 -5.63 1.30 -0.87
C LEU A 69 -7.08 1.65 -0.50
N SER A 70 -8.03 1.39 -1.39
CA SER A 70 -9.46 1.63 -1.15
C SER A 70 -10.00 0.84 0.06
N CYS A 71 -9.64 -0.44 0.16
CA CYS A 71 -10.09 -1.30 1.28
C CYS A 71 -9.25 -1.13 2.55
N HIS A 72 -7.96 -0.82 2.42
CA HIS A 72 -6.99 -0.68 3.51
C HIS A 72 -6.40 0.73 3.56
N PRO A 73 -7.20 1.80 3.75
CA PRO A 73 -6.70 3.19 3.67
C PRO A 73 -5.69 3.56 4.75
N ARG A 74 -5.54 2.72 5.79
CA ARG A 74 -4.59 2.92 6.90
C ARG A 74 -3.59 1.77 7.08
N GLY A 75 -3.65 0.73 6.26
CA GLY A 75 -2.75 -0.43 6.35
C GLY A 75 -2.88 -1.28 7.63
N THR A 76 -4.03 -1.27 8.33
CA THR A 76 -4.21 -1.90 9.65
C THR A 76 -5.13 -3.14 9.67
N LYS A 77 -5.49 -3.74 8.52
CA LYS A 77 -6.33 -4.96 8.54
C LYS A 77 -5.51 -6.21 8.30
#